data_AF-A0A2T2VS05-F1
#
_entry.id   AF-A0A2T2VS05-F1
#
_cell.length_a   1.000
_cell.length_b   1.000
_cell.length_c   1.000
_cell.angle_alpha   90.00
_cell.angle_beta   90.00
_cell.angle_gamma   90.00
#
_symmetry.space_group_name_H-M   'P 1'
#
loop_
_entity.id
_entity.type
_entity.pdbx_description
1 polymer ?
#
loop_
_entity_poly.entity_id
_entity_poly.type
_entity_poly.pdbx_seq_one_letter_code
_entity_poly.pdbx_strand_id
1 'polypeptide(L)'
;MTTRLPNNYINAYSIVDNEKSKTFILHMVNRLEGLLNIRFSDWNLSSFLDIDKIQDKIKDEVLSAQIHLLGTIKRFLMYKNKNNTLIYKKYSQSINSKYKVLNSNRENKIIQKNNSSEMLDYNNLKNIFISKIEDIKNCRYIQYRNYLFLGFQLLEIPTNLCNLEHLQYIKEPTMLLKNIENKDLNYISKIDNVYHITYNNYKNKKHIGQINTTITNLHLIDLLDFYFKNFVLESGYMFFNGLEHNSNSNNTTIGEAIRKTSNVLFNKRYSVNDYRQGYLKQFYQTERSYEDKVLNCKNMNIIYNPRNDLLFI
;
A
#
# COMPACT_ATOMS: atom_id res chain seq x y z
N MET A 1 17.52 9.12 -24.09
CA MET A 1 18.79 9.31 -23.36
C MET A 1 18.48 9.27 -21.87
N THR A 2 19.17 8.43 -21.09
CA THR A 2 18.97 8.35 -19.64
C THR A 2 19.67 9.52 -18.94
N THR A 3 18.92 10.34 -18.21
CA THR A 3 19.47 11.46 -17.43
C THR A 3 20.50 10.92 -16.43
N ARG A 4 21.79 11.19 -16.66
CA ARG A 4 22.87 10.79 -15.74
C ARG A 4 23.09 11.92 -14.74
N LEU A 5 22.75 11.68 -13.49
CA LEU A 5 22.92 12.64 -12.40
C LEU A 5 24.31 12.49 -11.75
N PRO A 6 25.02 13.59 -11.45
CA PRO A 6 26.29 13.53 -10.72
C PRO A 6 26.13 12.91 -9.32
N ASN A 7 27.10 12.10 -8.87
CA ASN A 7 27.06 11.49 -7.53
C ASN A 7 26.97 12.54 -6.42
N ASN A 8 27.61 13.70 -6.58
CA ASN A 8 27.52 14.79 -5.59
C ASN A 8 26.12 15.38 -5.50
N TYR A 9 25.36 15.40 -6.60
CA TYR A 9 23.95 15.80 -6.58
C TYR A 9 23.08 14.72 -5.91
N ILE A 10 23.35 13.44 -6.17
CA ILE A 10 22.67 12.33 -5.48
C ILE A 10 22.97 12.36 -3.97
N ASN A 11 24.21 12.62 -3.57
CA ASN A 11 24.60 12.72 -2.17
C ASN A 11 23.93 13.90 -1.45
N ALA A 12 23.65 14.98 -2.18
CA ALA A 12 22.88 16.11 -1.66
C ALA A 12 21.44 15.71 -1.25
N TYR A 13 20.85 14.67 -1.85
CA TYR A 13 19.57 14.12 -1.39
C TYR A 13 19.70 13.45 -0.02
N SER A 14 20.75 12.64 0.17
CA SER A 14 20.98 11.89 1.41
C SER A 14 21.21 12.76 2.64
N ILE A 15 21.64 14.01 2.46
CA ILE A 15 21.91 14.98 3.54
C ILE A 15 20.63 15.71 3.97
N VAL A 16 19.72 15.97 3.03
CA VAL A 16 18.53 16.80 3.27
C VAL A 16 17.31 15.95 3.65
N ASP A 17 17.23 14.71 3.15
CA ASP A 17 16.06 13.85 3.33
C ASP A 17 16.45 12.40 3.63
N ASN A 18 15.56 11.67 4.31
CA ASN A 18 15.70 10.23 4.52
C ASN A 18 15.34 9.40 3.26
N GLU A 19 15.02 10.05 2.13
CA GLU A 19 14.69 9.39 0.87
C GLU A 19 15.95 9.01 0.08
N LYS A 20 16.31 7.71 0.10
CA LYS A 20 17.56 7.19 -0.47
C LYS A 20 17.44 6.58 -1.87
N SER A 21 16.24 6.56 -2.47
CA SER A 21 16.01 5.84 -3.73
C SER A 21 16.50 6.63 -4.95
N LYS A 22 17.60 6.19 -5.57
CA LYS A 22 18.12 6.76 -6.83
C LYS A 22 17.06 6.84 -7.94
N THR A 23 16.14 5.88 -7.99
CA THR A 23 15.02 5.86 -8.93
C THR A 23 14.06 7.02 -8.70
N PHE A 24 13.74 7.32 -7.44
CA PHE A 24 12.89 8.43 -7.09
C PHE A 24 13.54 9.78 -7.45
N ILE A 25 14.84 9.93 -7.15
CA ILE A 25 15.64 11.11 -7.51
C ILE A 25 15.56 11.36 -9.02
N LEU A 26 15.81 10.32 -9.82
CA LEU A 26 15.79 10.40 -11.28
C LEU A 26 14.40 10.78 -11.79
N HIS A 27 13.35 10.15 -11.25
CA HIS A 27 11.98 10.44 -11.62
C HIS A 27 11.61 11.92 -11.35
N MET A 28 12.06 12.48 -10.23
CA MET A 28 11.78 13.88 -9.89
C MET A 28 12.55 14.88 -10.73
N VAL A 29 13.80 14.59 -11.07
CA VAL A 29 14.55 15.42 -12.02
C VAL A 29 13.89 15.40 -13.39
N ASN A 30 13.59 14.23 -13.95
CA ASN A 30 12.98 14.11 -15.28
C ASN A 30 11.62 14.81 -15.34
N ARG A 31 10.82 14.71 -14.27
CA ARG A 31 9.54 15.43 -14.18
C ARG A 31 9.75 16.93 -14.21
N LEU A 32 10.72 17.45 -13.46
CA LEU A 32 11.03 18.87 -13.45
C LEU A 32 11.59 19.36 -14.78
N GLU A 33 12.44 18.56 -15.46
CA GLU A 33 12.91 18.85 -16.82
C GLU A 33 11.74 19.01 -17.79
N GLY A 34 10.73 18.13 -17.71
CA GLY A 34 9.52 18.21 -18.53
C GLY A 34 8.68 19.46 -18.24
N LEU A 35 8.48 19.80 -16.97
CA LEU A 35 7.68 20.97 -16.57
C LEU A 35 8.35 22.30 -16.93
N LEU A 36 9.67 22.38 -16.80
CA LEU A 36 10.44 23.58 -17.09
C LEU A 36 10.89 23.68 -18.54
N ASN A 37 10.87 22.55 -19.28
CA ASN A 37 11.47 22.40 -20.59
C ASN A 37 12.96 22.77 -20.61
N ILE A 38 13.70 22.36 -19.56
CA ILE A 38 15.15 22.60 -19.41
C ILE A 38 15.79 21.32 -18.90
N ARG A 39 16.78 20.79 -19.64
CA ARG A 39 17.53 19.59 -19.23
C ARG A 39 18.43 19.90 -18.04
N PHE A 40 18.67 18.89 -17.20
CA PHE A 40 19.51 18.98 -16.01
C PHE A 40 20.94 19.42 -16.35
N SER A 41 21.46 19.01 -17.51
CA SER A 41 22.77 19.45 -18.02
C SER A 41 22.85 20.97 -18.16
N ASP A 42 21.71 21.62 -18.39
CA ASP A 42 21.60 23.04 -18.74
C ASP A 42 21.09 23.86 -17.54
N TRP A 43 20.86 23.20 -16.39
CA TRP A 43 20.46 23.89 -15.17
C TRP A 43 21.59 24.79 -14.67
N ASN A 44 21.24 26.05 -14.45
CA ASN A 44 22.10 27.06 -13.87
C ASN A 44 21.32 27.77 -12.73
N LEU A 45 22.00 28.67 -12.01
CA LEU A 45 21.36 29.38 -10.90
C LEU A 45 20.26 30.34 -11.39
N SER A 46 20.43 30.97 -12.56
CA SER A 46 19.46 31.92 -13.11
C SER A 46 18.13 31.26 -13.47
N SER A 47 18.13 29.97 -13.85
CA SER A 47 16.92 29.17 -14.09
C SER A 47 15.99 29.07 -12.87
N PHE A 48 16.49 29.36 -11.66
CA PHE A 48 15.75 29.15 -10.40
C PHE A 48 15.61 30.41 -9.55
N LEU A 49 16.06 31.58 -10.01
CA LEU A 49 15.97 32.83 -9.25
C LEU A 49 14.54 33.27 -8.98
N ASP A 50 13.65 33.04 -9.93
CA ASP A 50 12.23 33.39 -9.87
C ASP A 50 11.41 32.20 -9.36
N ILE A 51 11.16 32.19 -8.05
CA ILE A 51 10.41 31.11 -7.40
C ILE A 51 8.94 31.10 -7.81
N ASP A 52 8.35 32.27 -8.10
CA ASP A 52 6.93 32.39 -8.40
C ASP A 52 6.65 31.78 -9.77
N LYS A 53 7.51 32.06 -10.76
CA LYS A 53 7.47 31.41 -12.07
C LYS A 53 7.62 29.88 -11.97
N ILE A 54 8.46 29.39 -11.07
CA ILE A 54 8.61 27.95 -10.83
C ILE A 54 7.37 27.36 -10.18
N GLN A 55 6.78 28.04 -9.20
CA GLN A 55 5.55 27.61 -8.56
C GLN A 55 4.38 27.53 -9.54
N ASP A 56 4.28 28.51 -10.45
CA ASP A 56 3.28 28.51 -11.52
C ASP A 56 3.44 27.32 -12.46
N LYS A 57 4.67 26.93 -12.79
CA LYS A 57 4.95 25.76 -13.64
C LYS A 57 4.60 24.43 -13.00
N ILE A 58 4.51 24.37 -11.68
CA ILE A 58 4.18 23.14 -10.94
C ILE A 58 2.79 23.18 -10.30
N LYS A 59 1.99 24.24 -10.52
CA LYS A 59 0.75 24.49 -9.77
C LYS A 59 -0.30 23.40 -9.94
N ASP A 60 -0.33 22.74 -11.09
CA ASP A 60 -1.31 21.69 -11.44
C ASP A 60 -0.91 20.31 -10.88
N GLU A 61 0.27 20.20 -10.29
CA GLU A 61 0.72 18.99 -9.63
C GLU A 61 0.01 18.75 -8.30
N VAL A 62 -0.11 17.49 -7.88
CA VAL A 62 -0.59 17.20 -6.51
C VAL A 62 0.36 17.79 -5.47
N LEU A 63 -0.19 18.25 -4.33
CA LEU A 63 0.57 19.01 -3.32
C LEU A 63 1.87 18.31 -2.87
N SER A 64 1.86 16.98 -2.72
CA SER A 64 3.07 16.21 -2.42
C SER A 64 4.12 16.29 -3.54
N ALA A 65 3.71 16.14 -4.79
CA ALA A 65 4.60 16.28 -5.93
C ALA A 65 5.17 17.70 -6.04
N GLN A 66 4.36 18.75 -5.79
CA GLN A 66 4.85 20.12 -5.73
C GLN A 66 5.98 20.30 -4.70
N ILE A 67 5.80 19.74 -3.49
CA ILE A 67 6.80 19.76 -2.42
C ILE A 67 8.11 19.09 -2.89
N HIS A 68 8.02 17.89 -3.47
CA HIS A 68 9.20 17.17 -3.94
C HIS A 68 9.90 17.87 -5.12
N LEU A 69 9.16 18.52 -6.03
CA LEU A 69 9.71 19.29 -7.14
C LEU A 69 10.48 20.53 -6.65
N LEU A 70 9.94 21.27 -5.68
CA LEU A 70 10.66 22.37 -5.03
C LEU A 70 11.90 21.85 -4.27
N GLY A 71 11.77 20.70 -3.61
CA GLY A 71 12.89 20.01 -2.96
C GLY A 71 14.01 19.65 -3.94
N THR A 72 13.66 19.22 -5.16
CA THR A 72 14.60 18.90 -6.24
C THR A 72 15.48 20.11 -6.61
N ILE A 73 14.89 21.31 -6.67
CA ILE A 73 15.61 22.56 -6.93
C ILE A 73 16.46 22.97 -5.73
N LYS A 74 15.91 22.91 -4.51
CA LYS A 74 16.65 23.20 -3.28
C LYS A 74 17.92 22.35 -3.15
N ARG A 75 17.85 21.06 -3.51
CA ARG A 75 19.00 20.14 -3.54
C ARG A 75 19.99 20.50 -4.64
N PHE A 76 19.54 21.00 -5.79
CA PHE A 76 20.42 21.53 -6.83
C PHE A 76 21.21 22.75 -6.33
N LEU A 77 20.55 23.67 -5.62
CA LEU A 77 21.22 24.81 -4.99
C LEU A 77 22.27 24.34 -3.97
N MET A 78 21.99 23.31 -3.18
CA MET A 78 22.98 22.74 -2.25
C MET A 78 24.16 22.09 -2.99
N TYR A 79 23.90 21.32 -4.04
CA TYR A 79 24.94 20.75 -4.92
C TYR A 79 25.84 21.84 -5.53
N LYS A 80 25.30 23.04 -5.80
CA LYS A 80 26.06 24.21 -6.25
C LYS A 80 26.65 25.05 -5.11
N ASN A 81 26.67 24.54 -3.88
CA ASN A 81 27.16 25.23 -2.67
C ASN A 81 26.45 26.59 -2.41
N LYS A 82 25.14 26.67 -2.69
CA LYS A 82 24.30 27.86 -2.48
C LYS A 82 23.28 27.69 -1.34
N ASN A 83 23.53 26.80 -0.39
CA ASN A 83 22.67 26.53 0.76
C ASN A 83 22.49 27.72 1.73
N ASN A 84 23.39 28.71 1.74
CA ASN A 84 23.28 29.90 2.59
C ASN A 84 22.65 31.12 1.90
N THR A 85 22.15 30.96 0.67
CA THR A 85 21.64 32.08 -0.15
C THR A 85 20.18 32.42 0.13
N LEU A 86 19.77 33.64 -0.22
CA LEU A 86 18.37 34.08 -0.12
C LEU A 86 17.43 33.19 -0.94
N ILE A 87 17.82 32.82 -2.16
CA ILE A 87 17.05 31.90 -3.01
C ILE A 87 16.82 30.56 -2.32
N TYR A 88 17.84 29.96 -1.68
CA TYR A 88 17.67 28.71 -0.94
C TYR A 88 16.69 28.84 0.24
N LYS A 89 16.73 29.98 0.95
CA LYS A 89 15.78 30.29 2.02
C LYS A 89 14.34 30.41 1.48
N LYS A 90 14.14 31.09 0.34
CA LYS A 90 12.82 31.20 -0.32
C LYS A 90 12.24 29.83 -0.66
N TYR A 91 13.02 28.93 -1.26
CA TYR A 91 12.57 27.56 -1.53
C TYR A 91 12.22 26.80 -0.25
N SER A 92 13.02 26.95 0.81
CA SER A 92 12.73 26.33 2.11
C SER A 92 11.42 26.83 2.72
N GLN A 93 11.17 28.14 2.65
CA GLN A 93 9.92 28.74 3.13
C GLN A 93 8.71 28.25 2.34
N SER A 94 8.83 28.18 1.02
CA SER A 94 7.76 27.66 0.15
C SER A 94 7.45 26.18 0.40
N ILE A 95 8.48 25.36 0.61
CA ILE A 95 8.28 23.95 0.98
C ILE A 95 7.56 23.84 2.32
N ASN A 96 8.00 24.61 3.32
CA ASN A 96 7.40 24.60 4.65
C ASN A 96 5.94 25.08 4.63
N SER A 97 5.60 26.10 3.85
CA SER A 97 4.20 26.55 3.72
C SER A 97 3.31 25.48 3.09
N LYS A 98 3.80 24.79 2.04
CA LYS A 98 3.06 23.66 1.44
C LYS A 98 2.92 22.47 2.39
N TYR A 99 3.93 22.17 3.21
CA TYR A 99 3.80 21.15 4.26
C TYR A 99 2.77 21.52 5.32
N LYS A 100 2.69 22.80 5.73
CA LYS A 100 1.64 23.26 6.64
C LYS A 100 0.25 23.02 6.04
N VAL A 101 0.03 23.41 4.78
CA VAL A 101 -1.23 23.14 4.07
C VAL A 101 -1.52 21.64 3.96
N LEU A 102 -0.51 20.83 3.65
CA LEU A 102 -0.66 19.37 3.55
C LEU A 102 -1.10 18.77 4.90
N ASN A 103 -0.50 19.23 5.99
CA ASN A 103 -0.81 18.76 7.35
C ASN A 103 -2.19 19.24 7.80
N SER A 104 -2.56 20.51 7.57
CA SER A 104 -3.91 21.00 7.87
C SER A 104 -4.98 20.28 7.05
N ASN A 105 -4.71 19.95 5.78
CA ASN A 105 -5.62 19.14 4.97
C ASN A 105 -5.75 17.70 5.50
N ARG A 106 -4.70 17.14 6.07
CA ARG A 106 -4.75 15.83 6.74
C ARG A 106 -5.54 15.90 8.03
N GLU A 107 -5.30 16.90 8.87
CA GLU A 107 -6.05 17.15 10.11
C GLU A 107 -7.53 17.38 9.83
N ASN A 108 -7.87 18.21 8.85
CA ASN A 108 -9.27 18.45 8.45
C ASN A 108 -9.92 17.18 7.89
N LYS A 109 -9.20 16.34 7.15
CA LYS A 109 -9.70 15.02 6.74
C LYS A 109 -9.91 14.08 7.92
N ILE A 110 -9.03 14.11 8.92
CA ILE A 110 -9.18 13.32 10.15
C ILE A 110 -10.40 13.81 10.94
N ILE A 111 -10.58 15.12 11.09
CA ILE A 111 -11.73 15.74 11.78
C ILE A 111 -13.03 15.43 11.04
N GLN A 112 -13.08 15.57 9.70
CA GLN A 112 -14.25 15.18 8.91
C GLN A 112 -14.55 13.69 9.04
N LYS A 113 -13.53 12.83 9.04
CA LYS A 113 -13.69 11.38 9.22
C LYS A 113 -14.15 11.01 10.64
N ASN A 114 -13.78 11.79 11.64
CA ASN A 114 -14.24 11.65 13.02
C ASN A 114 -15.66 12.19 13.22
N ASN A 115 -16.06 13.23 12.47
CA ASN A 115 -17.39 13.82 12.51
C ASN A 115 -18.42 13.08 11.64
N SER A 116 -17.98 12.33 10.61
CA SER A 116 -18.83 11.42 9.82
C SER A 116 -19.03 10.09 10.55
N SER A 117 -19.64 10.12 11.72
CA SER A 117 -19.81 8.99 12.64
C SER A 117 -20.74 7.87 12.15
N GLU A 118 -20.83 7.62 10.84
CA GLU A 118 -21.15 6.26 10.42
C GLU A 118 -19.88 5.43 10.54
N MET A 119 -19.65 4.97 11.77
CA MET A 119 -18.67 3.94 12.03
C MET A 119 -18.90 2.77 11.08
N LEU A 120 -17.82 2.27 10.49
CA LEU A 120 -17.87 1.02 9.75
C LEU A 120 -18.26 -0.08 10.75
N ASP A 121 -19.50 -0.55 10.67
CA ASP A 121 -19.97 -1.70 11.42
C ASP A 121 -19.40 -2.98 10.78
N TYR A 122 -18.20 -3.34 11.22
CA TYR A 122 -17.42 -4.42 10.61
C TYR A 122 -18.16 -5.76 10.69
N ASN A 123 -18.87 -6.03 11.80
CA ASN A 123 -19.68 -7.24 11.95
C ASN A 123 -20.86 -7.25 11.01
N ASN A 124 -21.57 -6.12 10.86
CA ASN A 124 -22.67 -6.04 9.92
C ASN A 124 -22.19 -6.27 8.48
N LEU A 125 -21.09 -5.63 8.07
CA LEU A 125 -20.50 -5.86 6.74
C LEU A 125 -20.07 -7.32 6.54
N LYS A 126 -19.48 -7.94 7.57
CA LYS A 126 -19.14 -9.36 7.58
C LYS A 126 -20.38 -10.23 7.38
N ASN A 127 -21.46 -9.97 8.11
CA ASN A 127 -22.71 -10.73 8.02
C ASN A 127 -23.38 -10.57 6.64
N ILE A 128 -23.42 -9.34 6.10
CA ILE A 128 -23.90 -9.08 4.74
C ILE A 128 -23.05 -9.86 3.73
N PHE A 129 -21.72 -9.84 3.86
CA PHE A 129 -20.84 -10.61 2.97
C PHE A 129 -21.13 -12.11 3.04
N ILE A 130 -21.28 -12.66 4.26
CA ILE A 130 -21.62 -14.09 4.46
C ILE A 130 -22.95 -14.43 3.78
N SER A 131 -23.97 -13.59 3.91
CA SER A 131 -25.27 -13.79 3.27
C SER A 131 -25.23 -13.81 1.74
N LYS A 132 -24.11 -13.38 1.14
CA LYS A 132 -23.91 -13.27 -0.31
C LYS A 132 -22.95 -14.29 -0.90
N ILE A 133 -22.49 -15.26 -0.11
CA ILE A 133 -21.51 -16.26 -0.57
C ILE A 133 -22.01 -17.07 -1.77
N GLU A 134 -23.26 -17.53 -1.75
CA GLU A 134 -23.82 -18.29 -2.86
C GLU A 134 -23.97 -17.43 -4.13
N ASP A 135 -24.39 -16.17 -3.99
CA ASP A 135 -24.42 -15.21 -5.11
C ASP A 135 -23.00 -14.98 -5.68
N ILE A 136 -22.00 -14.89 -4.80
CA ILE A 136 -20.59 -14.70 -5.17
C ILE A 136 -20.07 -15.90 -5.98
N LYS A 137 -20.38 -17.14 -5.59
CA LYS A 137 -19.96 -18.35 -6.33
C LYS A 137 -20.47 -18.40 -7.76
N ASN A 138 -21.59 -17.74 -8.06
CA ASN A 138 -22.15 -17.65 -9.41
C ASN A 138 -21.48 -16.56 -10.28
N CYS A 139 -20.54 -15.80 -9.74
CA CYS A 139 -19.84 -14.74 -10.48
C CYS A 139 -18.77 -15.27 -11.44
N ARG A 140 -18.48 -14.49 -12.50
CA ARG A 140 -17.33 -14.76 -13.39
C ARG A 140 -16.01 -14.59 -12.63
N TYR A 141 -14.95 -15.26 -13.10
CA TYR A 141 -13.63 -15.27 -12.47
C TYR A 141 -13.16 -13.91 -11.91
N ILE A 142 -13.14 -12.85 -12.72
CA ILE A 142 -12.66 -11.52 -12.28
C ILE A 142 -13.50 -10.96 -11.12
N GLN A 143 -14.82 -11.10 -11.19
CA GLN A 143 -15.72 -10.64 -10.14
C GLN A 143 -15.56 -11.51 -8.89
N TYR A 144 -15.54 -12.83 -9.06
CA TYR A 144 -15.31 -13.80 -7.99
C TYR A 144 -14.00 -13.51 -7.25
N ARG A 145 -12.90 -13.33 -7.99
CA ARG A 145 -11.59 -12.96 -7.47
C ARG A 145 -11.66 -11.68 -6.62
N ASN A 146 -12.37 -10.67 -7.12
CA ASN A 146 -12.50 -9.39 -6.41
C ASN A 146 -13.32 -9.55 -5.11
N TYR A 147 -14.32 -10.43 -5.09
CA TYR A 147 -15.04 -10.78 -3.87
C TYR A 147 -14.19 -11.60 -2.91
N LEU A 148 -13.34 -12.50 -3.42
CA LEU A 148 -12.40 -13.26 -2.60
C LEU A 148 -11.41 -12.33 -1.88
N PHE A 149 -10.90 -11.28 -2.54
CA PHE A 149 -10.10 -10.24 -1.86
C PHE A 149 -10.83 -9.59 -0.69
N LEU A 150 -12.11 -9.26 -0.88
CA LEU A 150 -12.94 -8.69 0.18
C LEU A 150 -13.20 -9.71 1.29
N GLY A 151 -13.40 -10.99 0.94
CA GLY A 151 -13.51 -12.10 1.90
C GLY A 151 -12.30 -12.20 2.82
N PHE A 152 -11.08 -12.12 2.28
CA PHE A 152 -9.85 -12.06 3.09
C PHE A 152 -9.81 -10.86 4.06
N GLN A 153 -10.45 -9.74 3.72
CA GLN A 153 -10.49 -8.55 4.58
C GLN A 153 -11.62 -8.56 5.63
N LEU A 154 -12.66 -9.38 5.45
CA LEU A 154 -13.84 -9.43 6.33
C LEU A 154 -13.89 -10.70 7.19
N LEU A 155 -13.44 -11.82 6.65
CA LEU A 155 -13.59 -13.15 7.26
C LEU A 155 -12.36 -13.59 8.06
N GLU A 156 -11.21 -12.97 7.82
CA GLU A 156 -9.94 -13.20 8.52
C GLU A 156 -9.42 -11.89 9.12
N ILE A 157 -8.37 -11.98 9.95
CA ILE A 157 -7.65 -10.80 10.43
C ILE A 157 -7.08 -10.07 9.21
N PRO A 158 -7.43 -8.80 8.94
CA PRO A 158 -7.05 -8.14 7.71
C PRO A 158 -5.53 -7.91 7.66
N THR A 159 -4.85 -8.74 6.85
CA THR A 159 -3.40 -8.67 6.61
C THR A 159 -3.04 -7.59 5.58
N ASN A 160 -1.75 -7.26 5.45
CA ASN A 160 -1.30 -6.26 4.48
C ASN A 160 -1.48 -6.74 3.03
N LEU A 161 -2.07 -5.91 2.18
CA LEU A 161 -2.43 -6.25 0.78
C LEU A 161 -1.27 -6.77 -0.06
N CYS A 162 -0.08 -6.17 0.09
CA CYS A 162 1.11 -6.60 -0.64
C CYS A 162 1.43 -8.08 -0.40
N ASN A 163 1.00 -8.64 0.72
CA ASN A 163 1.23 -10.04 1.02
C ASN A 163 0.27 -10.98 0.28
N LEU A 164 -0.97 -10.52 0.03
CA LEU A 164 -1.98 -11.25 -0.74
C LEU A 164 -1.69 -11.18 -2.25
N GLU A 165 -1.18 -10.04 -2.75
CA GLU A 165 -0.78 -9.88 -4.17
C GLU A 165 0.33 -10.84 -4.60
N HIS A 166 1.20 -11.22 -3.67
CA HIS A 166 2.38 -12.06 -3.92
C HIS A 166 2.19 -13.50 -3.42
N LEU A 167 0.96 -13.88 -3.09
CA LEU A 167 0.65 -15.21 -2.61
C LEU A 167 0.72 -16.20 -3.78
N GLN A 168 1.52 -17.25 -3.65
CA GLN A 168 1.58 -18.36 -4.62
C GLN A 168 0.82 -19.56 -4.10
N TYR A 169 0.18 -20.30 -5.02
CA TYR A 169 -0.46 -21.57 -4.65
C TYR A 169 0.53 -22.72 -4.73
N ILE A 170 0.54 -23.56 -3.70
CA ILE A 170 1.27 -24.83 -3.67
C ILE A 170 0.24 -25.96 -3.61
N LYS A 171 0.16 -26.73 -4.71
CA LYS A 171 -0.78 -27.83 -4.86
C LYS A 171 -0.31 -29.05 -4.07
N GLU A 172 -1.00 -29.34 -2.96
CA GLU A 172 -0.80 -30.46 -2.04
C GLU A 172 0.64 -30.63 -1.50
N PRO A 173 0.83 -31.12 -0.26
CA PRO A 173 2.16 -31.38 0.27
C PRO A 173 2.72 -32.69 -0.30
N THR A 174 2.72 -32.88 -1.62
CA THR A 174 3.38 -34.04 -2.25
C THR A 174 4.89 -33.82 -2.40
N MET A 175 5.33 -32.56 -2.42
CA MET A 175 6.72 -32.22 -2.12
C MET A 175 6.82 -31.76 -0.67
N LEU A 176 7.73 -32.36 0.09
CA LEU A 176 8.20 -31.83 1.36
C LEU A 176 8.32 -30.31 1.24
N LEU A 177 7.56 -29.54 2.04
CA LEU A 177 7.64 -28.06 2.11
C LEU A 177 9.11 -27.55 2.26
N LYS A 178 10.03 -28.44 2.68
CA LYS A 178 11.48 -28.22 2.68
C LYS A 178 12.09 -27.87 1.30
N ASN A 179 11.45 -28.25 0.20
CA ASN A 179 11.93 -28.05 -1.17
C ASN A 179 11.22 -26.90 -1.92
N ILE A 180 10.43 -26.06 -1.24
CA ILE A 180 9.91 -24.84 -1.87
C ILE A 180 11.11 -23.99 -2.28
N GLU A 181 11.36 -23.92 -3.59
CA GLU A 181 12.56 -23.38 -4.24
C GLU A 181 12.85 -21.90 -3.95
N ASN A 182 11.99 -21.19 -3.21
CA ASN A 182 12.26 -19.81 -2.86
C ASN A 182 11.65 -19.39 -1.50
N LYS A 183 12.53 -19.24 -0.50
CA LYS A 183 12.17 -18.72 0.84
C LYS A 183 11.75 -17.25 0.82
N ASP A 184 11.86 -16.54 -0.30
CA ASP A 184 11.48 -15.13 -0.41
C ASP A 184 10.01 -14.92 -0.82
N LEU A 185 9.25 -15.99 -1.07
CA LEU A 185 7.88 -15.93 -1.59
C LEU A 185 6.84 -16.27 -0.51
N ASN A 186 5.67 -15.62 -0.59
CA ASN A 186 4.52 -15.94 0.24
C ASN A 186 3.71 -17.05 -0.44
N TYR A 187 3.14 -17.98 0.32
CA TYR A 187 2.36 -19.08 -0.28
C TYR A 187 1.15 -19.50 0.54
N ILE A 188 0.18 -20.10 -0.14
CA ILE A 188 -0.98 -20.78 0.44
C ILE A 188 -0.95 -22.26 0.07
N SER A 189 -1.15 -23.12 1.07
CA SER A 189 -1.23 -24.57 0.92
C SER A 189 -2.46 -25.10 1.66
N LYS A 190 -2.89 -26.31 1.30
CA LYS A 190 -3.95 -27.05 2.01
C LYS A 190 -3.32 -28.30 2.65
N ILE A 191 -3.40 -28.41 3.97
CA ILE A 191 -2.89 -29.54 4.76
C ILE A 191 -4.04 -30.02 5.64
N ASP A 192 -4.36 -31.32 5.61
CA ASP A 192 -5.44 -31.92 6.40
C ASP A 192 -6.79 -31.18 6.30
N ASN A 193 -7.15 -30.79 5.07
CA ASN A 193 -8.33 -29.98 4.74
C ASN A 193 -8.35 -28.54 5.28
N VAL A 194 -7.25 -28.05 5.85
CA VAL A 194 -7.14 -26.70 6.36
C VAL A 194 -6.16 -25.90 5.50
N TYR A 195 -6.53 -24.65 5.20
CA TYR A 195 -5.66 -23.75 4.46
C TYR A 195 -4.66 -23.07 5.40
N HIS A 196 -3.39 -23.12 5.02
CA HIS A 196 -2.30 -22.45 5.69
C HIS A 196 -1.68 -21.41 4.75
N ILE A 197 -1.46 -20.21 5.28
CA ILE A 197 -0.73 -19.16 4.59
C ILE A 197 0.58 -18.92 5.31
N THR A 198 1.66 -18.92 4.54
CA THR A 198 2.98 -18.55 5.01
C THR A 198 3.41 -17.25 4.35
N TYR A 199 3.66 -16.25 5.18
CA TYR A 199 4.22 -14.96 4.80
C TYR A 199 5.71 -14.93 5.13
N ASN A 200 6.57 -15.20 4.14
CA ASN A 200 8.02 -15.17 4.34
C ASN A 200 8.62 -13.77 4.14
N ASN A 201 8.04 -12.96 3.25
CA ASN A 201 8.60 -11.66 2.89
C ASN A 201 7.55 -10.56 3.01
N TYR A 202 7.57 -9.87 4.16
CA TYR A 202 6.87 -8.60 4.31
C TYR A 202 7.68 -7.52 3.61
N LYS A 203 7.27 -7.16 2.39
CA LYS A 203 7.93 -6.18 1.51
C LYS A 203 8.36 -4.88 2.21
N ASN A 204 7.66 -4.50 3.29
CA ASN A 204 7.89 -3.26 4.03
C ASN A 204 8.62 -3.43 5.38
N LYS A 205 8.88 -4.65 5.87
CA LYS A 205 9.56 -4.86 7.17
C LYS A 205 10.42 -6.13 7.18
N LYS A 206 11.72 -5.95 6.94
CA LYS A 206 12.74 -7.01 6.99
C LYS A 206 12.85 -7.75 8.34
N HIS A 207 12.30 -7.19 9.42
CA HIS A 207 12.48 -7.68 10.79
C HIS A 207 11.32 -8.51 11.35
N ILE A 208 10.25 -8.74 10.59
CA ILE A 208 9.08 -9.49 11.09
C ILE A 208 9.28 -11.00 11.05
N GLY A 209 10.19 -11.50 10.21
CA GLY A 209 10.39 -12.92 9.98
C GLY A 209 9.19 -13.58 9.30
N GLN A 210 9.16 -14.91 9.34
CA GLN A 210 8.06 -15.71 8.79
C GLN A 210 6.84 -15.66 9.71
N ILE A 211 5.65 -15.41 9.13
CA ILE A 211 4.37 -15.55 9.83
C ILE A 211 3.57 -16.66 9.15
N ASN A 212 3.14 -17.64 9.94
CA ASN A 212 2.23 -18.69 9.50
C ASN A 212 0.85 -18.42 10.08
N THR A 213 -0.16 -18.38 9.22
CA THR A 213 -1.57 -18.22 9.62
C THR A 213 -2.40 -19.37 9.09
N THR A 214 -3.27 -19.90 9.93
CA THR A 214 -4.24 -20.92 9.55
C THR A 214 -5.57 -20.24 9.28
N ILE A 215 -6.20 -20.51 8.14
CA ILE A 215 -7.54 -20.03 7.82
C ILE A 215 -8.53 -20.94 8.56
N THR A 216 -9.30 -20.33 9.47
CA THR A 216 -10.24 -21.07 10.32
C THR A 216 -11.70 -20.75 9.98
N ASN A 217 -11.93 -19.66 9.26
CA ASN A 217 -13.27 -19.27 8.86
C ASN A 217 -13.84 -20.19 7.78
N LEU A 218 -14.86 -20.98 8.12
CA LEU A 218 -15.51 -21.95 7.23
C LEU A 218 -16.02 -21.33 5.92
N HIS A 219 -16.51 -20.09 5.97
CA HIS A 219 -16.98 -19.38 4.79
C HIS A 219 -15.86 -19.01 3.82
N LEU A 220 -14.69 -18.65 4.36
CA LEU A 220 -13.52 -18.38 3.51
C LEU A 220 -12.96 -19.68 2.94
N ILE A 221 -12.95 -20.75 3.73
CA ILE A 221 -12.55 -22.10 3.26
C ILE A 221 -13.43 -22.53 2.08
N ASP A 222 -14.75 -22.38 2.19
CA ASP A 222 -15.71 -22.71 1.13
C ASP A 222 -15.46 -21.90 -0.16
N LEU A 223 -15.20 -20.59 -0.03
CA LEU A 223 -14.80 -19.76 -1.18
C LEU A 223 -13.45 -20.19 -1.78
N LEU A 224 -12.48 -20.61 -0.96
CA LEU A 224 -11.20 -21.10 -1.47
C LEU A 224 -11.36 -22.44 -2.19
N ASP A 225 -12.12 -23.37 -1.61
CA ASP A 225 -12.43 -24.65 -2.22
C ASP A 225 -13.11 -24.48 -3.58
N PHE A 226 -14.12 -23.60 -3.66
CA PHE A 226 -14.75 -23.25 -4.93
C PHE A 226 -13.76 -22.63 -5.91
N TYR A 227 -12.89 -21.72 -5.44
CA TYR A 227 -11.91 -21.07 -6.29
C TYR A 227 -10.95 -22.07 -6.94
N PHE A 228 -10.34 -22.93 -6.14
CA PHE A 228 -9.37 -23.91 -6.60
C PHE A 228 -10.00 -25.02 -7.44
N LYS A 229 -11.26 -25.40 -7.17
CA LYS A 229 -11.98 -26.39 -7.96
C LYS A 229 -12.33 -25.89 -9.36
N ASN A 230 -12.74 -24.62 -9.50
CA ASN A 230 -13.35 -24.12 -10.73
C ASN A 230 -12.41 -23.27 -11.61
N PHE A 231 -11.41 -22.63 -11.03
CA PHE A 231 -10.55 -21.69 -11.76
C PHE A 231 -9.09 -22.15 -11.91
N VAL A 232 -8.82 -23.43 -11.59
CA VAL A 232 -7.57 -24.20 -11.76
C VAL A 232 -6.30 -23.33 -11.87
N LEU A 233 -5.58 -23.25 -10.76
CA LEU A 233 -4.23 -22.70 -10.73
C LEU A 233 -3.22 -23.84 -10.87
N GLU A 234 -2.37 -23.78 -11.89
CA GLU A 234 -1.13 -24.56 -11.89
C GLU A 234 -0.22 -24.13 -10.73
N SER A 235 0.62 -25.03 -10.23
CA SER A 235 1.55 -24.74 -9.13
C SER A 235 2.54 -23.64 -9.54
N GLY A 236 2.88 -22.73 -8.61
CA GLY A 236 3.82 -21.63 -8.88
C GLY A 236 3.18 -20.38 -9.50
N TYR A 237 1.90 -20.43 -9.91
CA TYR A 237 1.18 -19.25 -10.36
C TYR A 237 0.79 -18.34 -9.18
N MET A 238 0.78 -17.03 -9.44
CA MET A 238 0.25 -16.06 -8.49
C MET A 238 -1.24 -16.36 -8.24
N PHE A 239 -1.58 -16.56 -6.97
CA PHE A 239 -2.88 -17.04 -6.50
C PHE A 239 -4.06 -16.23 -7.05
N PHE A 240 -3.87 -14.94 -7.34
CA PHE A 240 -4.92 -14.07 -7.89
C PHE A 240 -4.75 -13.68 -9.37
N ASN A 241 -3.71 -14.15 -10.05
CA ASN A 241 -3.43 -13.83 -11.46
C ASN A 241 -3.30 -15.06 -12.36
N GLY A 242 -3.54 -16.27 -11.86
CA GLY A 242 -3.14 -17.49 -12.57
C GLY A 242 -3.91 -17.84 -13.85
N LEU A 243 -4.92 -17.06 -14.26
CA LEU A 243 -5.58 -17.21 -15.57
C LEU A 243 -5.21 -16.11 -16.58
N GLU A 244 -4.62 -14.99 -16.16
CA GLU A 244 -4.31 -13.86 -17.04
C GLU A 244 -2.79 -13.66 -17.16
N HIS A 245 -2.13 -14.53 -17.93
CA HIS A 245 -0.76 -14.28 -18.39
C HIS A 245 -0.70 -13.52 -19.72
N ASN A 246 -1.86 -13.14 -20.30
CA ASN A 246 -1.90 -12.22 -21.44
C ASN A 246 -1.63 -10.80 -20.95
N SER A 247 -0.45 -10.31 -21.31
CA SER A 247 0.24 -9.07 -20.90
C SER A 247 -0.48 -7.74 -21.20
N ASN A 248 -1.80 -7.71 -21.39
CA ASN A 248 -2.55 -6.52 -21.78
C ASN A 248 -3.86 -6.27 -21.00
N SER A 249 -4.20 -7.05 -19.96
CA SER A 249 -5.34 -6.69 -19.12
C SER A 249 -4.97 -5.57 -18.15
N ASN A 250 -5.80 -4.53 -18.07
CA ASN A 250 -5.73 -3.51 -17.02
C ASN A 250 -6.00 -4.16 -15.67
N ASN A 251 -4.98 -4.80 -15.08
CA ASN A 251 -5.08 -5.49 -13.81
C ASN A 251 -5.53 -4.49 -12.74
N THR A 252 -6.77 -4.67 -12.27
CA THR A 252 -7.33 -3.87 -11.18
C THR A 252 -6.55 -4.21 -9.91
N THR A 253 -5.95 -3.20 -9.28
CA THR A 253 -5.22 -3.38 -8.00
C THR A 253 -6.15 -3.94 -6.93
N ILE A 254 -5.62 -4.67 -5.94
CA ILE A 254 -6.48 -5.24 -4.87
C ILE A 254 -7.29 -4.13 -4.17
N GLY A 255 -6.67 -2.97 -3.92
CA GLY A 255 -7.35 -1.84 -3.29
C GLY A 255 -8.55 -1.32 -4.10
N GLU A 256 -8.44 -1.29 -5.43
CA GLU A 256 -9.54 -0.88 -6.30
C GLU A 256 -10.59 -1.99 -6.45
N ALA A 257 -10.16 -3.25 -6.48
CA ALA A 257 -11.07 -4.40 -6.48
C ALA A 257 -11.96 -4.40 -5.24
N ILE A 258 -11.37 -4.18 -4.05
CA ILE A 258 -12.08 -4.06 -2.78
C ILE A 258 -13.05 -2.89 -2.83
N ARG A 259 -12.61 -1.68 -3.22
CA ARG A 259 -13.51 -0.52 -3.29
C ARG A 259 -14.72 -0.75 -4.18
N LYS A 260 -14.52 -1.40 -5.34
CA LYS A 260 -15.59 -1.72 -6.28
C LYS A 260 -16.56 -2.73 -5.68
N THR A 261 -16.09 -3.84 -5.11
CA THR A 261 -16.96 -4.86 -4.52
C THR A 261 -17.67 -4.36 -3.26
N SER A 262 -17.00 -3.55 -2.43
CA SER A 262 -17.63 -2.85 -1.31
C SER A 262 -18.80 -1.96 -1.76
N ASN A 263 -18.63 -1.23 -2.86
CA ASN A 263 -19.69 -0.39 -3.38
C ASN A 263 -20.91 -1.21 -3.84
N VAL A 264 -20.66 -2.37 -4.45
CA VAL A 264 -21.73 -3.27 -4.90
C VAL A 264 -22.48 -3.87 -3.72
N LEU A 265 -21.78 -4.35 -2.69
CA LEU A 265 -22.43 -5.05 -1.57
C LEU A 265 -23.00 -4.11 -0.51
N PHE A 266 -22.37 -2.96 -0.29
CA PHE A 266 -22.64 -2.11 0.87
C PHE A 266 -23.05 -0.68 0.48
N ASN A 267 -23.21 -0.41 -0.82
CA ASN A 267 -23.52 0.91 -1.36
C ASN A 267 -22.53 2.00 -0.89
N LYS A 268 -21.29 1.61 -0.55
CA LYS A 268 -20.25 2.50 -0.03
C LYS A 268 -18.86 1.99 -0.41
N ARG A 269 -18.00 2.90 -0.85
CA ARG A 269 -16.62 2.59 -1.24
C ARG A 269 -15.72 2.58 0.00
N TYR A 270 -15.46 1.39 0.52
CA TYR A 270 -14.50 1.22 1.60
C TYR A 270 -13.10 0.93 1.06
N SER A 271 -12.10 1.57 1.65
CA SER A 271 -10.71 1.22 1.45
C SER A 271 -10.30 0.11 2.42
N VAL A 272 -9.19 -0.53 2.12
CA VAL A 272 -8.61 -1.55 3.01
C VAL A 272 -8.28 -1.00 4.39
N ASN A 273 -7.85 0.26 4.45
CA ASN A 273 -7.62 0.88 5.74
C ASN A 273 -8.92 1.03 6.54
N ASP A 274 -10.07 1.29 5.88
CA ASP A 274 -11.35 1.40 6.59
C ASP A 274 -11.75 0.07 7.23
N TYR A 275 -11.56 -1.07 6.53
CA TYR A 275 -11.77 -2.39 7.11
C TYR A 275 -10.82 -2.69 8.27
N ARG A 276 -9.54 -2.35 8.14
CA ARG A 276 -8.55 -2.51 9.22
C ARG A 276 -8.91 -1.68 10.45
N GLN A 277 -9.33 -0.43 10.27
CA GLN A 277 -9.79 0.42 11.37
C GLN A 277 -11.04 -0.16 12.03
N GLY A 278 -12.02 -0.60 11.24
CA GLY A 278 -13.25 -1.21 11.74
C GLY A 278 -12.96 -2.46 12.57
N TYR A 279 -12.12 -3.37 12.05
CA TYR A 279 -11.68 -4.56 12.77
C TYR A 279 -10.98 -4.21 14.07
N LEU A 280 -9.97 -3.32 14.05
CA LEU A 280 -9.21 -2.94 15.24
C LEU A 280 -10.10 -2.31 16.31
N LYS A 281 -10.99 -1.41 15.91
CA LYS A 281 -11.89 -0.74 16.83
C LYS A 281 -12.80 -1.75 17.53
N GLN A 282 -13.39 -2.68 16.77
CA GLN A 282 -14.18 -3.77 17.35
C GLN A 282 -13.32 -4.66 18.25
N PHE A 283 -12.12 -5.01 17.81
CA PHE A 283 -11.19 -5.86 18.54
C PHE A 283 -10.79 -5.25 19.90
N TYR A 284 -10.56 -3.94 19.98
CA TYR A 284 -10.24 -3.24 21.23
C TYR A 284 -11.46 -3.03 22.14
N GLN A 285 -12.67 -3.00 21.58
CA GLN A 285 -13.91 -2.92 22.35
C GLN A 285 -14.31 -4.27 22.99
N THR A 286 -13.75 -5.39 22.54
CA THR A 286 -13.94 -6.70 23.19
C THR A 286 -12.93 -6.94 24.31
N GLU A 287 -13.37 -7.46 25.45
CA GLU A 287 -12.47 -7.93 26.51
C GLU A 287 -11.62 -9.10 25.97
N ARG A 288 -10.30 -8.86 25.84
CA ARG A 288 -9.31 -9.84 25.40
C ARG A 288 -8.02 -9.65 26.20
N SER A 289 -7.25 -10.73 26.35
CA SER A 289 -5.94 -10.70 27.00
C SER A 289 -4.97 -9.76 26.28
N TYR A 290 -3.95 -9.28 27.00
CA TYR A 290 -2.92 -8.43 26.43
C TYR A 290 -2.13 -9.18 25.34
N GLU A 291 -1.87 -10.46 25.58
CA GLU A 291 -1.15 -11.38 24.68
C GLU A 291 -1.90 -11.53 23.35
N ASP A 292 -3.23 -11.70 23.38
CA ASP A 292 -4.06 -11.75 22.18
C ASP A 292 -4.01 -10.44 21.40
N LYS A 293 -4.00 -9.30 22.10
CA LYS A 293 -3.89 -7.97 21.48
C LYS A 293 -2.56 -7.79 20.77
N VAL A 294 -1.46 -8.22 21.38
CA VAL A 294 -0.12 -8.16 20.78
C VAL A 294 -0.03 -9.10 19.56
N LEU A 295 -0.53 -10.33 19.65
CA LEU A 295 -0.51 -11.29 18.55
C LEU A 295 -1.33 -10.80 17.34
N ASN A 296 -2.53 -10.25 17.58
CA ASN A 296 -3.36 -9.67 16.52
C ASN A 296 -2.69 -8.46 15.85
N CYS A 297 -2.07 -7.57 16.63
CA CYS A 297 -1.31 -6.44 16.08
C CYS A 297 -0.14 -6.93 15.22
N LYS A 298 0.58 -7.95 15.67
CA LYS A 298 1.66 -8.58 14.89
C LYS A 298 1.15 -9.14 13.56
N ASN A 299 0.03 -9.87 13.57
CA ASN A 299 -0.61 -10.42 12.36
C ASN A 299 -1.06 -9.32 11.38
N MET A 300 -1.55 -8.19 11.91
CA MET A 300 -1.93 -7.01 11.13
C MET A 300 -0.74 -6.13 10.72
N ASN A 301 0.48 -6.47 11.15
CA ASN A 301 1.69 -5.68 10.93
C ASN A 301 1.62 -4.26 11.56
N ILE A 302 1.00 -4.14 12.73
CA ILE A 302 0.83 -2.91 13.50
C ILE A 302 1.69 -3.01 14.77
N ILE A 303 2.34 -1.90 15.16
CA ILE A 303 2.98 -1.83 16.48
C ILE A 303 1.90 -1.52 17.50
N TYR A 304 1.69 -2.45 18.44
CA TYR A 304 0.80 -2.19 19.56
C TYR A 304 1.42 -1.13 20.46
N ASN A 305 0.75 0.01 20.66
CA ASN A 305 1.13 1.02 21.64
C ASN A 305 0.07 1.06 22.75
N PRO A 306 0.39 0.62 23.97
CA PRO A 306 -0.57 0.60 25.08
C PRO A 306 -0.90 1.98 25.67
N ARG A 307 -0.22 3.06 25.23
CA ARG A 307 -0.42 4.43 25.75
C ARG A 307 -1.22 5.36 24.84
N ASN A 308 -1.38 5.01 23.56
CA ASN A 308 -2.16 5.77 22.60
C ASN A 308 -2.92 4.76 21.76
N ASP A 309 -4.26 4.87 21.74
CA ASP A 309 -5.11 4.10 20.84
C ASP A 309 -4.71 4.38 19.38
N LEU A 310 -3.84 3.50 18.86
CA LEU A 310 -3.36 3.36 17.49
C LEU A 310 -2.22 4.31 17.06
N LEU A 311 -1.02 3.74 16.87
CA LEU A 311 0.00 4.29 15.97
C LEU A 311 0.02 3.47 14.68
N PHE A 312 -0.37 4.10 13.57
CA PHE A 312 -0.11 3.59 12.23
C PHE A 312 1.32 3.97 11.83
N ILE A 313 2.04 3.04 11.21
CA ILE A 313 3.25 3.35 10.42
C ILE A 313 2.82 3.51 8.96
#